data_AF-A0A7W1JRX3-F1
#
_entry.id   AF-A0A7W1JRX3-F1
#
_cell.length_a   1.000
_cell.length_b   1.000
_cell.length_c   1.000
_cell.angle_alpha   90.00
_cell.angle_beta   90.00
_cell.angle_gamma   90.00
#
_symmetry.space_group_name_H-M   'P 1'
#
loop_
_entity.id
_entity.type
_entity.pdbx_description
1 polymer ?
#
loop_
_entity_poly.entity_id
_entity_poly.type
_entity_poly.pdbx_seq_one_letter_code
_entity_poly.pdbx_strand_id
1 'polypeptide(L)'
;MKKGFVSAAAALLAVAFATQTESLYSGQLIAETGVTLSSWGGGKISEVKDVSLAGGNALKVETTNYFQGGLIQWAKPIDLTAAAQNKDAMLAVGVWIVNP
;
A
#
# COMPACT_ATOMS: atom_id res chain seq x y z
N MET A 1 24.71 54.26 0.45
CA MET A 1 25.53 53.35 1.28
C MET A 1 24.98 53.31 2.69
N LYS A 2 24.53 52.13 3.15
CA LYS A 2 24.56 51.63 4.54
C LYS A 2 23.90 50.23 4.52
N LYS A 3 24.73 49.19 4.63
CA LYS A 3 24.32 47.80 4.87
C LYS A 3 24.28 47.57 6.38
N GLY A 4 23.36 46.72 6.84
CA GLY A 4 23.38 46.08 8.16
C GLY A 4 21.97 45.74 8.62
N PHE A 5 21.66 44.61 9.26
CA PHE A 5 22.37 43.37 9.58
C PHE A 5 21.24 42.40 9.98
N VAL A 6 21.37 41.11 9.66
CA VAL A 6 20.33 40.07 9.81
C VAL A 6 20.07 39.70 11.29
N SER A 7 18.82 39.41 11.64
CA SER A 7 18.43 38.41 12.67
C SER A 7 17.03 37.90 12.33
N ALA A 8 16.85 36.73 11.70
CA ALA A 8 17.08 35.38 12.21
C ALA A 8 16.10 34.97 13.32
N ALA A 9 14.88 34.66 12.92
CA ALA A 9 14.05 33.61 13.53
C ALA A 9 13.05 33.13 12.46
N ALA A 10 13.62 32.73 11.31
CA ALA A 10 12.87 32.16 10.22
C ALA A 10 12.48 30.72 10.57
N ALA A 11 11.20 30.46 10.38
CA ALA A 11 10.60 29.18 10.01
C ALA A 11 10.67 28.05 11.04
N LEU A 12 9.49 27.74 11.59
CA LEU A 12 9.12 26.44 12.13
C LEU A 12 9.66 25.33 11.21
N LEU A 13 10.57 24.51 11.73
CA LEU A 13 10.81 23.18 11.17
C LEU A 13 9.71 22.25 11.69
N ALA A 14 8.54 22.32 11.06
CA ALA A 14 7.61 21.20 11.09
C ALA A 14 8.28 20.05 10.32
N VAL A 15 8.89 19.11 11.04
CA VAL A 15 9.26 17.81 10.49
C VAL A 15 7.95 17.09 10.16
N ALA A 16 7.47 17.28 8.94
CA ALA A 16 6.49 16.39 8.37
C ALA A 16 7.24 15.08 8.06
N PHE A 17 7.06 14.07 8.91
CA PHE A 17 7.38 12.71 8.52
C PHE A 17 6.41 12.35 7.38
N ALA A 18 6.85 12.52 6.14
CA ALA A 18 6.14 12.00 4.99
C ALA A 18 6.18 10.47 5.09
N THR A 19 5.09 9.87 5.55
CA THR A 19 4.88 8.42 5.42
C THR A 19 4.80 8.10 3.94
N GLN A 20 5.87 7.51 3.39
CA GLN A 20 5.87 6.99 2.04
C GLN A 20 4.98 5.74 2.00
N THR A 21 3.75 5.90 1.52
CA THR A 21 2.80 4.80 1.35
C THR A 21 2.78 4.40 -0.12
N GLU A 22 3.29 3.20 -0.41
CA GLU A 22 3.18 2.58 -1.73
C GLU A 22 1.93 1.69 -1.77
N SER A 23 1.06 1.89 -2.76
CA SER A 23 -0.14 1.06 -2.94
C SER A 23 0.20 -0.19 -3.77
N LEU A 24 0.03 -1.37 -3.19
CA LEU A 24 0.17 -2.65 -3.90
C LEU A 24 -1.03 -2.94 -4.83
N TYR A 25 -2.22 -2.53 -4.44
CA TYR A 25 -3.47 -2.77 -5.15
C TYR A 25 -4.49 -1.70 -4.76
N SER A 26 -5.08 -1.03 -5.75
CA SER A 26 -6.08 0.03 -5.55
C SER A 26 -7.36 -0.23 -6.36
N GLY A 27 -7.69 -1.49 -6.61
CA GLY A 27 -8.93 -1.87 -7.31
C GLY A 27 -8.84 -1.90 -8.83
N GLN A 28 -7.62 -1.91 -9.38
CA GLN A 28 -7.41 -2.15 -10.81
C GLN A 28 -7.87 -3.55 -11.23
N LEU A 29 -8.19 -3.75 -12.51
CA LEU A 29 -8.51 -5.07 -13.05
C LEU A 29 -7.27 -5.98 -12.99
N ILE A 30 -7.40 -7.17 -12.39
CA ILE A 30 -6.27 -8.10 -12.24
C ILE A 30 -5.68 -8.47 -13.60
N ALA A 31 -6.53 -8.64 -14.61
CA ALA A 31 -6.11 -8.90 -15.99
C ALA A 31 -5.19 -7.81 -16.59
N GLU A 32 -5.24 -6.57 -16.09
CA GLU A 32 -4.48 -5.43 -16.61
C GLU A 32 -3.22 -5.13 -15.79
N THR A 33 -3.05 -5.78 -14.64
CA THR A 33 -1.98 -5.45 -13.67
C THR A 33 -0.77 -6.39 -13.71
N GLY A 34 -0.88 -7.52 -14.40
CA GLY A 34 0.13 -8.58 -14.34
C GLY A 34 0.21 -9.26 -12.96
N VAL A 35 -0.84 -9.13 -12.15
CA VAL A 35 -0.98 -9.85 -10.88
C VAL A 35 -1.56 -11.23 -11.14
N THR A 36 -0.98 -12.24 -10.50
CA THR A 36 -1.51 -13.61 -10.51
C THR A 36 -2.14 -13.89 -9.15
N LEU A 37 -3.34 -14.44 -9.18
CA LEU A 37 -4.05 -14.91 -7.99
C LEU A 37 -4.02 -16.44 -7.96
N SER A 38 -3.70 -17.03 -6.81
CA SER A 38 -3.75 -18.48 -6.65
C SER A 38 -4.30 -18.87 -5.28
N SER A 39 -4.91 -20.05 -5.21
CA SER A 39 -5.43 -20.60 -3.96
C SER A 39 -4.31 -21.03 -3.02
N TRP A 40 -4.56 -20.92 -1.71
CA TRP A 40 -3.70 -21.50 -0.68
C TRP A 40 -4.52 -22.36 0.30
N GLY A 41 -4.10 -23.61 0.45
CA GLY A 41 -4.87 -24.61 1.19
C GLY A 41 -6.24 -24.85 0.55
N GLY A 42 -7.29 -24.86 1.36
CA GLY A 42 -8.70 -24.93 0.90
C GLY A 42 -9.32 -23.57 0.56
N GLY A 43 -8.54 -22.49 0.52
CA GLY A 43 -9.03 -21.15 0.24
C GLY A 43 -9.12 -20.84 -1.26
N LYS A 44 -9.88 -19.80 -1.60
CA LYS A 44 -10.00 -19.25 -2.95
C LYS A 44 -9.86 -17.74 -2.91
N ILE A 45 -9.36 -17.18 -4.00
CA ILE A 45 -9.25 -15.75 -4.20
C ILE A 45 -9.75 -15.39 -5.60
N SER A 46 -10.57 -14.35 -5.69
CA SER A 46 -11.15 -13.88 -6.94
C SER A 46 -11.38 -12.38 -6.94
N GLU A 47 -11.42 -11.80 -8.12
CA GLU A 47 -11.84 -10.41 -8.32
C GLU A 47 -13.36 -10.28 -8.26
N VAL A 48 -13.86 -9.24 -7.58
CA VAL A 48 -15.28 -8.92 -7.45
C VAL A 48 -15.50 -7.44 -7.73
N LYS A 49 -16.58 -7.12 -8.44
CA LYS A 49 -16.89 -5.76 -8.90
C LYS A 49 -17.93 -5.02 -8.05
N ASP A 50 -18.63 -5.76 -7.19
CA ASP A 50 -19.82 -5.28 -6.48
C ASP A 50 -19.51 -4.65 -5.12
N VAL A 51 -18.25 -4.73 -4.68
CA VAL A 51 -17.78 -4.25 -3.38
C VAL A 51 -16.50 -3.45 -3.62
N SER A 52 -16.47 -2.17 -3.24
CA SER A 52 -15.30 -1.30 -3.43
C SER A 52 -15.00 -0.49 -2.17
N LEU A 53 -13.72 -0.24 -1.93
CA LEU A 53 -13.28 0.70 -0.90
C LEU A 53 -12.97 2.10 -1.45
N ALA A 54 -13.04 2.30 -2.77
CA ALA A 54 -12.72 3.57 -3.45
C ALA A 54 -13.25 3.66 -4.91
N GLY A 55 -14.34 2.97 -5.25
CA GLY A 55 -14.90 2.96 -6.62
C GLY A 55 -14.23 2.03 -7.63
N GLY A 56 -13.30 1.17 -7.17
CA GLY A 56 -12.64 0.13 -7.98
C GLY A 56 -13.10 -1.30 -7.64
N ASN A 57 -12.48 -2.32 -8.24
CA ASN A 57 -12.74 -3.71 -7.89
C ASN A 57 -12.17 -4.07 -6.50
N ALA A 58 -12.59 -5.20 -5.94
CA ALA A 58 -12.00 -5.77 -4.74
C ALA A 58 -11.57 -7.23 -4.97
N LEU A 59 -10.68 -7.71 -4.09
CA LEU A 59 -10.31 -9.12 -4.01
C LEU A 59 -11.11 -9.80 -2.90
N LYS A 60 -11.94 -10.77 -3.29
CA LYS A 60 -12.65 -11.62 -2.34
C LYS A 60 -11.79 -12.82 -2.01
N VAL A 61 -11.64 -13.06 -0.70
CA VAL A 61 -10.96 -14.25 -0.18
C VAL A 61 -12.01 -15.12 0.51
N GLU A 62 -12.14 -16.35 0.07
CA GLU A 62 -13.02 -17.36 0.65
C GLU A 62 -12.19 -18.43 1.33
N THR A 63 -12.49 -18.72 2.59
CA THR A 63 -11.76 -19.69 3.41
C THR A 63 -12.72 -20.73 3.99
N THR A 64 -12.35 -22.01 3.97
CA THR A 64 -13.20 -23.07 4.58
C THR A 64 -12.79 -23.41 6.01
N ASN A 65 -11.56 -23.10 6.40
CA ASN A 65 -11.01 -23.33 7.75
C ASN A 65 -9.82 -22.39 8.01
N TYR A 66 -9.22 -22.49 9.20
CA TYR A 66 -8.01 -21.75 9.57
C TYR A 66 -6.81 -22.08 8.66
N PHE A 67 -5.90 -21.11 8.51
CA PHE A 67 -4.64 -21.24 7.72
C PHE A 67 -4.87 -21.54 6.23
N GLN A 68 -5.92 -20.95 5.66
CA GLN A 68 -6.27 -21.04 4.25
C GLN A 68 -6.54 -19.65 3.70
N GLY A 69 -6.45 -19.48 2.39
CA GLY A 69 -6.76 -18.21 1.75
C GLY A 69 -6.36 -18.16 0.29
N GLY A 70 -5.86 -17.00 -0.11
CA GLY A 70 -5.29 -16.77 -1.43
C GLY A 70 -3.90 -16.20 -1.35
N LEU A 71 -3.15 -16.40 -2.43
CA LEU A 71 -1.87 -15.76 -2.69
C LEU A 71 -2.08 -14.72 -3.78
N ILE A 72 -1.44 -13.57 -3.58
CA ILE A 72 -1.36 -12.49 -4.56
C ILE A 72 0.11 -12.39 -4.97
N GLN A 73 0.39 -12.58 -6.25
CA GLN A 73 1.74 -12.49 -6.78
C GLN A 73 1.82 -11.36 -7.80
N TRP A 74 2.59 -10.33 -7.47
CA TRP A 74 2.88 -9.23 -8.39
C TRP A 74 4.05 -9.62 -9.29
N ALA A 75 3.87 -9.50 -10.61
CA ALA A 75 4.95 -9.74 -11.57
C ALA A 75 6.06 -8.68 -11.49
N LYS A 76 5.72 -7.46 -11.06
CA LYS A 76 6.65 -6.35 -10.92
C LYS A 76 6.99 -6.14 -9.43
N PRO A 77 8.27 -6.21 -9.04
CA PRO A 77 8.67 -5.88 -7.69
C PRO A 77 8.49 -4.38 -7.43
N ILE A 78 8.24 -4.02 -6.18
CA ILE A 78 8.15 -2.62 -5.73
C ILE A 78 9.48 -2.26 -5.08
N ASP A 79 10.05 -1.16 -5.55
CA ASP A 79 11.30 -0.64 -5.01
C ASP A 79 11.02 0.10 -3.70
N LEU A 80 11.50 -0.47 -2.60
CA LEU A 80 11.42 0.10 -1.26
C LEU A 80 12.77 0.62 -0.75
N THR A 81 13.77 0.78 -1.63
CA THR A 81 15.14 1.15 -1.24
C THR A 81 15.19 2.45 -0.46
N ALA A 82 14.45 3.47 -0.89
CA ALA A 82 14.39 4.76 -0.19
C ALA A 82 13.82 4.62 1.24
N ALA A 83 12.77 3.82 1.41
CA ALA A 83 12.18 3.54 2.72
C ALA A 83 13.14 2.72 3.60
N ALA A 84 13.85 1.75 3.02
CA ALA A 84 14.81 0.90 3.73
C ALA A 84 16.07 1.63 4.21
N GLN A 85 16.45 2.74 3.56
CA GLN A 85 17.60 3.56 3.97
C GLN A 85 17.30 4.43 5.21
N ASN A 86 16.03 4.62 5.55
CA ASN A 86 15.62 5.35 6.74
C ASN A 86 15.63 4.41 7.96
N LYS A 87 16.61 4.59 8.84
CA LYS A 87 16.81 3.78 10.05
C LYS A 87 15.70 3.95 11.08
N ASP A 88 14.97 5.06 11.01
CA ASP A 88 13.86 5.40 11.89
C ASP A 88 12.51 4.99 11.29
N ALA A 89 12.49 4.45 10.06
CA ALA A 89 11.26 4.00 9.40
C ALA A 89 10.91 2.55 9.77
N MET A 90 9.60 2.27 9.82
CA MET A 90 9.06 0.93 9.96
C MET A 90 8.32 0.54 8.68
N LEU A 91 8.65 -0.62 8.11
CA LEU A 91 7.85 -1.21 7.04
C LEU A 91 6.57 -1.80 7.63
N ALA A 92 5.42 -1.30 7.19
CA ALA A 92 4.11 -1.80 7.58
C ALA A 92 3.33 -2.21 6.34
N VAL A 93 2.54 -3.27 6.46
CA VAL A 93 1.60 -3.71 5.43
C VAL A 93 0.18 -3.50 5.96
N GLY A 94 -0.61 -2.70 5.24
CA GLY A 94 -2.01 -2.45 5.54
C GLY A 94 -2.91 -3.13 4.51
N VAL A 95 -4.02 -3.69 4.98
CA VAL A 95 -5.10 -4.18 4.14
C VAL A 95 -6.40 -3.56 4.60
N TRP A 96 -7.19 -3.10 3.63
CA TRP A 96 -8.52 -2.58 3.89
C TRP A 96 -9.53 -3.68 3.62
N ILE A 97 -10.22 -4.08 4.68
CA ILE A 97 -11.25 -5.10 4.62
C ILE A 97 -12.58 -4.39 4.37
N VAL A 98 -13.22 -4.71 3.26
CA VAL A 98 -14.60 -4.31 3.03
C VAL A 98 -15.49 -5.43 3.54
N ASN A 99 -16.37 -5.12 4.50
CA ASN A 99 -17.42 -6.04 4.89
C ASN A 99 -18.65 -5.74 4.04
N PRO A 100 -19.14 -6.69 3.22
CA PRO A 100 -20.40 -6.52 2.51
C PRO A 100 -21.59 -6.40 3.47
#